data_AF-A0A2H5B129-F1
#
_entry.id   AF-A0A2H5B129-F1
#
_cell.length_a   1.000
_cell.length_b   1.000
_cell.length_c   1.000
_cell.angle_alpha   90.00
_cell.angle_beta   90.00
_cell.angle_gamma   90.00
#
_symmetry.space_group_name_H-M   'P 1'
#
loop_
_entity.id
_entity.type
_entity.pdbx_description
1 polymer ?
#
loop_
_entity_poly.entity_id
_entity_poly.type
_entity_poly.pdbx_seq_one_letter_code
_entity_poly.pdbx_strand_id
1 'polypeptide(L)'
;MTVAEAVPVLSEIRSALLPAPPNEDDGNGWTLGDCWLYCGRTSVRVLWLGTVTAAGGIHAALHACAECIARLHGKAVTATVERDAPATDTGRRARHARPKVPRPLWTTWLRLPSADPTP
;
A
#
# COMPACT_ATOMS: atom_id res chain seq x y z
N MET A 1 -18.39 -15.19 -24.58
CA MET A 1 -18.18 -14.91 -23.15
C MET A 1 -17.01 -13.95 -23.02
N THR A 2 -17.28 -12.66 -22.82
CA THR A 2 -16.29 -11.58 -22.78
C THR A 2 -15.69 -11.44 -21.39
N VAL A 3 -14.36 -11.31 -21.33
CA VAL A 3 -13.51 -11.17 -20.13
C VAL A 3 -13.89 -10.01 -19.18
N ALA A 4 -14.79 -9.11 -19.60
CA ALA A 4 -15.20 -7.93 -18.84
C ALA A 4 -16.18 -8.21 -17.69
N GLU A 5 -16.98 -9.28 -17.76
CA GLU A 5 -17.95 -9.63 -16.68
C GLU A 5 -17.33 -10.47 -15.56
N ALA A 6 -16.12 -11.03 -15.76
CA ALA A 6 -15.49 -11.91 -14.77
C ALA A 6 -14.76 -11.17 -13.63
N VAL A 7 -14.41 -9.89 -13.84
CA VAL A 7 -13.62 -9.10 -12.88
C VAL A 7 -14.36 -8.78 -11.57
N PRO A 8 -15.65 -8.35 -11.56
CA PRO A 8 -16.32 -8.02 -10.30
C PRO A 8 -16.58 -9.23 -9.41
N VAL A 9 -16.88 -10.41 -10.00
CA VAL A 9 -17.14 -11.64 -9.23
C VAL A 9 -15.89 -12.09 -8.48
N LEU A 10 -14.70 -11.93 -9.07
CA LEU A 10 -13.44 -12.29 -8.40
C LEU A 10 -13.06 -11.30 -7.28
N SER A 11 -13.38 -10.00 -7.40
CA SER A 11 -13.11 -9.03 -6.32
C SER A 11 -14.04 -9.21 -5.12
N GLU A 12 -15.29 -9.60 -5.36
CA GLU A 12 -16.25 -9.95 -4.30
C GLU A 12 -15.82 -11.23 -3.57
N ILE A 13 -15.41 -12.27 -4.30
CA ILE A 13 -14.87 -13.52 -3.71
C ILE A 13 -13.58 -13.25 -2.93
N ARG A 14 -12.68 -12.40 -3.44
CA ARG A 14 -11.42 -12.04 -2.77
C ARG A 14 -11.66 -11.26 -1.47
N SER A 15 -12.67 -10.40 -1.43
CA SER A 15 -13.03 -9.63 -0.23
C SER A 15 -13.71 -10.50 0.83
N ALA A 16 -14.47 -11.51 0.40
CA ALA A 16 -15.15 -12.46 1.28
C ALA A 16 -14.22 -13.52 1.93
N LEU A 17 -12.97 -13.64 1.50
CA LEU A 17 -12.04 -14.69 1.97
C LEU A 17 -10.98 -14.24 2.98
N LEU A 18 -11.02 -12.98 3.42
CA LEU A 18 -10.02 -12.54 4.40
C LEU A 18 -10.22 -13.30 5.71
N PRO A 19 -9.14 -13.89 6.28
CA PRO A 19 -9.26 -14.68 7.48
C PRO A 19 -9.79 -13.82 8.62
N ALA A 20 -10.58 -14.44 9.51
CA ALA A 20 -10.97 -13.80 10.75
C ALA A 20 -9.72 -13.45 11.57
N PRO A 21 -9.75 -12.35 12.36
CA PRO A 21 -8.67 -12.08 13.29
C PRO A 21 -8.53 -13.23 14.30
N PRO A 22 -7.32 -13.47 14.83
CA PRO A 22 -7.13 -14.47 15.86
C PRO A 22 -7.98 -14.16 17.09
N ASN A 23 -8.46 -15.22 17.74
CA ASN A 23 -9.29 -15.18 18.94
C ASN A 23 -8.64 -16.03 20.04
N GLU A 24 -9.00 -15.86 21.31
CA GLU A 24 -8.30 -16.54 22.40
C GLU A 24 -8.44 -18.07 22.40
N ASP A 25 -9.41 -18.60 21.68
CA ASP A 25 -9.75 -20.03 21.61
C ASP A 25 -9.32 -20.67 20.28
N ASP A 26 -8.51 -19.97 19.46
CA ASP A 26 -8.10 -20.41 18.12
C ASP A 26 -6.91 -21.38 18.10
N GLY A 27 -6.41 -21.77 19.27
CA GLY A 27 -5.26 -22.66 19.41
C GLY A 27 -3.90 -21.97 19.26
N ASN A 28 -3.85 -20.64 19.11
CA ASN A 28 -2.60 -19.90 19.14
C ASN A 28 -1.99 -19.84 20.56
N GLY A 29 -0.68 -19.60 20.63
CA GLY A 29 0.08 -19.51 21.88
C GLY A 29 -0.15 -18.20 22.64
N TRP A 30 -1.37 -17.95 23.09
CA TRP A 30 -1.72 -16.81 23.94
C TRP A 30 -1.03 -16.93 25.31
N THR A 31 -0.43 -15.84 25.77
CA THR A 31 0.25 -15.77 27.08
C THR A 31 -0.31 -14.62 27.92
N LEU A 32 -0.10 -14.64 29.23
CA LEU A 32 -0.46 -13.51 30.08
C LEU A 32 0.60 -12.41 29.97
N GLY A 33 0.20 -11.18 29.73
CA GLY A 33 1.12 -10.05 29.61
C GLY A 33 0.43 -8.71 29.40
N ASP A 34 1.20 -7.76 28.91
CA ASP A 34 0.73 -6.40 28.67
C ASP A 34 0.37 -6.20 27.20
N CYS A 35 -0.77 -5.57 26.94
CA CYS A 35 -1.16 -5.20 25.59
C CYS A 35 -0.46 -3.90 25.19
N TRP A 36 0.46 -3.98 24.22
CA TRP A 36 1.27 -2.84 23.76
C TRP A 36 0.55 -1.98 22.70
N LEU A 37 -0.67 -2.37 22.33
CA LEU A 37 -1.55 -1.56 21.49
C LEU A 37 -2.36 -0.57 22.35
N TYR A 38 -3.37 0.04 21.74
CA TYR A 38 -4.06 1.22 22.24
C TYR A 38 -4.74 1.07 23.60
N CYS A 39 -5.08 -0.15 24.04
CA CYS A 39 -5.76 -0.32 25.33
C CYS A 39 -4.82 -0.29 26.54
N GLY A 40 -3.52 -0.56 26.37
CA GLY A 40 -2.54 -0.53 27.45
C GLY A 40 -2.82 -1.46 28.64
N ARG A 41 -3.79 -2.38 28.54
CA ARG A 41 -4.19 -3.26 29.64
C ARG A 41 -3.04 -4.20 30.01
N THR A 42 -2.82 -4.37 31.30
CA THR A 42 -1.82 -5.28 31.86
C THR A 42 -2.47 -6.58 32.34
N SER A 43 -1.70 -7.65 32.46
CA SER A 43 -2.17 -8.97 32.92
C SER A 43 -3.38 -9.51 32.14
N VAL A 44 -3.39 -9.30 30.82
CA VAL A 44 -4.41 -9.83 29.91
C VAL A 44 -3.80 -10.91 29.02
N ARG A 45 -4.64 -11.76 28.42
CA ARG A 45 -4.17 -12.68 27.38
C ARG A 45 -3.73 -11.89 26.16
N VAL A 46 -2.50 -12.13 25.73
CA VAL A 46 -1.86 -11.46 24.60
C VAL A 46 -1.25 -12.48 23.66
N LEU A 47 -1.30 -12.15 22.37
CA LEU A 47 -0.67 -12.90 21.30
C LEU A 47 0.53 -12.12 20.76
N TRP A 48 1.61 -12.83 20.45
CA TRP A 48 2.76 -12.25 19.74
C TRP A 48 2.39 -11.95 18.29
N LEU A 49 2.52 -10.68 17.89
CA LEU A 49 2.20 -10.22 16.53
C LEU A 49 3.42 -10.11 15.62
N GLY A 50 4.61 -10.02 16.19
CA GLY A 50 5.85 -9.83 15.44
C GLY A 50 6.89 -9.01 16.19
N THR A 51 7.96 -8.67 15.50
CA THR A 51 9.03 -7.79 16.01
C THR A 51 8.76 -6.34 15.62
N VAL A 52 8.92 -5.41 16.57
CA VAL A 52 8.92 -3.97 16.32
C VAL A 52 10.33 -3.42 16.47
N THR A 53 10.64 -2.40 15.67
CA THR A 53 11.90 -1.65 15.74
C THR A 53 11.61 -0.30 16.38
N ALA A 54 12.26 -0.03 17.50
CA ALA A 54 12.26 1.26 18.18
C ALA A 54 13.54 2.05 17.87
N ALA A 55 13.54 3.33 18.26
CA ALA A 55 14.70 4.20 18.10
C ALA A 55 15.96 3.60 18.74
N GLY A 56 17.12 3.88 18.16
CA GLY A 56 18.39 3.34 18.64
C GLY A 56 18.65 1.88 18.26
N GLY A 57 17.90 1.32 17.31
CA GLY A 57 18.11 -0.06 16.83
C GLY A 57 17.60 -1.13 17.81
N ILE A 58 16.73 -0.75 18.75
CA ILE A 58 16.14 -1.69 19.70
C ILE A 58 15.05 -2.49 18.98
N HIS A 59 15.12 -3.81 19.06
CA HIS A 59 14.07 -4.71 18.57
C HIS A 59 13.33 -5.33 19.76
N ALA A 60 12.00 -5.34 19.71
CA ALA A 60 11.17 -5.89 20.76
C ALA A 60 10.00 -6.70 20.19
N ALA A 61 9.48 -7.64 20.99
CA ALA A 61 8.31 -8.42 20.63
C ALA A 61 7.02 -7.62 20.89
N LEU A 62 6.18 -7.45 19.88
CA LEU A 62 4.89 -6.78 20.00
C LEU A 62 3.82 -7.78 20.42
N HIS A 63 3.21 -7.54 21.58
CA HIS A 63 2.14 -8.38 22.12
C HIS A 63 0.83 -7.59 22.23
N ALA A 64 -0.30 -8.24 21.93
CA ALA A 64 -1.60 -7.58 21.95
C ALA A 64 -2.75 -8.51 22.36
N CYS A 65 -3.77 -7.95 23.03
CA CYS A 65 -4.99 -8.68 23.36
C CYS A 65 -5.93 -8.83 22.15
N ALA A 66 -6.82 -9.82 22.19
CA ALA A 66 -7.72 -10.17 21.09
C ALA A 66 -8.56 -8.99 20.57
N GLU A 67 -9.11 -8.17 21.48
CA GLU A 67 -9.89 -7.00 21.10
C GLU A 67 -9.07 -5.99 20.29
N CYS A 68 -7.84 -5.70 20.71
CA CYS A 68 -6.98 -4.78 19.98
C CYS A 68 -6.51 -5.37 18.65
N ILE A 69 -6.29 -6.68 18.57
CA ILE A 69 -5.95 -7.37 17.33
C ILE A 69 -7.10 -7.30 16.33
N ALA A 70 -8.34 -7.52 16.75
CA ALA A 70 -9.51 -7.39 15.87
C ALA A 70 -9.62 -5.98 15.28
N ARG A 71 -9.40 -4.94 16.09
CA ARG A 71 -9.40 -3.53 15.62
C ARG A 71 -8.26 -3.26 14.64
N LEU A 72 -7.05 -3.77 14.93
CA LEU A 72 -5.88 -3.62 14.04
C LEU A 72 -6.10 -4.35 12.72
N HIS A 73 -6.65 -5.57 12.76
CA HIS A 73 -6.98 -6.37 11.59
C HIS A 73 -7.94 -5.63 10.65
N GLY A 74 -9.03 -5.06 11.17
CA GLY A 74 -9.96 -4.28 10.36
C GLY A 74 -9.29 -3.09 9.66
N LYS A 75 -8.37 -2.39 10.35
CA LYS A 75 -7.58 -1.31 9.76
C LYS A 75 -6.64 -1.81 8.66
N ALA A 76 -5.94 -2.92 8.90
CA ALA A 76 -5.02 -3.51 7.94
C ALA A 76 -5.75 -3.96 6.67
N VAL A 77 -6.89 -4.65 6.83
CA VAL A 77 -7.76 -5.06 5.73
C VAL A 77 -8.21 -3.86 4.91
N THR A 78 -8.73 -2.82 5.56
CA THR A 78 -9.18 -1.59 4.87
C THR A 78 -8.04 -0.97 4.07
N ALA A 79 -6.87 -0.81 4.68
CA ALA A 79 -5.70 -0.22 4.00
C ALA A 79 -5.21 -1.07 2.80
N THR A 80 -5.31 -2.40 2.88
CA THR A 80 -4.99 -3.29 1.76
C THR A 80 -6.00 -3.15 0.63
N VAL A 81 -7.30 -3.13 0.95
CA VAL A 81 -8.36 -2.93 -0.06
C VAL A 81 -8.20 -1.58 -0.76
N GLU A 82 -7.93 -0.51 -0.02
CA GLU A 82 -7.70 0.84 -0.57
C GLU A 82 -6.46 0.89 -1.48
N ARG A 83 -5.39 0.19 -1.11
CA ARG A 83 -4.18 0.08 -1.92
C ARG A 83 -4.41 -0.70 -3.22
N ASP A 84 -5.18 -1.78 -3.14
CA ASP A 84 -5.46 -2.68 -4.26
C ASP A 84 -6.57 -2.15 -5.18
N ALA A 85 -7.24 -1.06 -4.79
CA ALA A 85 -8.25 -0.43 -5.62
C ALA A 85 -7.64 -0.03 -6.98
N PRO A 86 -8.29 -0.38 -8.10
CA PRO A 86 -7.76 -0.08 -9.41
C PRO A 86 -7.64 1.44 -9.58
N ALA A 87 -6.45 1.92 -9.95
CA ALA A 87 -6.26 3.31 -10.34
C ALA A 87 -7.30 3.65 -11.42
N THR A 88 -8.19 4.59 -11.13
CA THR A 88 -9.24 5.02 -12.06
C THR A 88 -8.64 5.33 -13.43
N ASP A 89 -9.28 4.85 -14.51
CA ASP A 89 -8.81 4.89 -15.91
C ASP A 89 -8.29 6.28 -16.36
N THR A 90 -8.77 7.33 -15.70
CA THR A 90 -8.30 8.72 -15.85
C THR A 90 -6.79 8.89 -15.68
N GLY A 91 -6.15 8.18 -14.73
CA GLY A 91 -4.71 8.27 -14.51
C GLY A 91 -3.86 7.51 -15.54
N ARG A 92 -4.40 6.45 -16.15
CA ARG A 92 -3.69 5.64 -17.14
C ARG A 92 -3.63 6.33 -18.51
N ARG A 93 -4.72 7.01 -18.92
CA ARG A 93 -4.76 7.81 -20.17
C ARG A 93 -3.82 9.02 -20.10
N ALA A 94 -3.75 9.70 -18.95
CA ALA A 94 -2.86 10.84 -18.76
C ALA A 94 -1.36 10.49 -18.91
N ARG A 95 -0.95 9.28 -18.49
CA ARG A 95 0.44 8.81 -18.62
C ARG A 95 0.82 8.38 -20.05
N HIS A 96 -0.14 7.96 -20.86
CA HIS A 96 0.08 7.58 -22.26
C HIS A 96 -0.17 8.72 -23.25
N ALA A 97 -0.80 9.82 -22.82
CA ALA A 97 -0.85 11.04 -23.59
C ALA A 97 0.57 11.63 -23.66
N ARG A 98 1.27 11.40 -24.78
CA ARG A 98 2.48 12.18 -25.09
C ARG A 98 2.08 13.66 -25.10
N PRO A 99 2.67 14.53 -24.25
CA PRO A 99 2.43 15.95 -24.35
C PRO A 99 2.87 16.42 -25.75
N LYS A 100 1.96 17.07 -26.50
CA LYS A 100 2.33 17.75 -27.75
C LYS A 100 3.18 18.97 -27.38
N VAL A 101 4.49 18.80 -27.34
CA VAL A 101 5.41 19.94 -27.20
C VAL A 101 5.32 20.75 -28.49
N PRO A 102 4.93 22.04 -28.44
CA PRO A 102 4.97 22.89 -29.62
C PRO A 102 6.42 23.00 -30.10
N ARG A 103 6.67 22.83 -31.41
CA ARG A 103 8.01 23.04 -31.97
C ARG A 103 8.44 24.48 -31.71
N PRO A 104 9.61 24.72 -31.10
CA PRO A 104 10.04 26.09 -30.82
C PRO A 104 10.52 26.76 -32.11
N LEU A 105 10.11 28.02 -32.33
CA LEU A 105 10.24 28.78 -33.58
C LEU A 105 11.68 29.19 -33.96
N TRP A 106 12.71 28.80 -33.20
CA TRP A 106 14.09 29.26 -33.40
C TRP A 106 14.89 28.46 -34.45
N THR A 107 14.31 27.43 -35.08
CA THR A 107 15.02 26.62 -36.09
C THR A 107 15.20 27.29 -37.47
N THR A 108 14.77 28.54 -37.63
CA THR A 108 14.81 29.26 -38.93
C THR A 108 16.14 29.97 -39.21
N TRP A 109 17.06 30.10 -38.24
CA TRP A 109 18.29 30.92 -38.43
C TRP A 109 19.58 30.15 -38.79
N LEU A 110 19.55 28.83 -38.92
CA LEU A 110 20.74 28.00 -39.24
C LEU A 110 21.08 27.93 -40.74
N ARG A 111 20.86 29.02 -41.48
CA ARG A 111 21.25 29.11 -42.90
C ARG A 111 21.80 30.50 -43.25
N LEU A 112 22.79 30.97 -42.51
CA LEU A 112 23.71 32.00 -43.00
C LEU A 112 25.06 31.35 -43.32
N PRO A 113 25.58 31.47 -44.55
CA PRO A 113 26.91 30.99 -44.90
C PRO A 113 27.98 31.85 -44.21
N SER A 114 28.95 31.19 -43.60
CA SER A 114 30.13 31.77 -42.97
C SER A 114 30.96 32.53 -44.01
N ALA A 115 31.22 33.82 -43.77
CA ALA A 115 32.24 34.55 -44.51
C ALA A 115 33.63 34.14 -43.96
N ASP A 116 34.46 33.58 -44.82
CA ASP A 116 35.87 33.25 -44.56
C ASP A 116 36.71 34.53 -44.43
N PRO A 117 37.65 34.62 -43.48
CA PRO A 117 38.72 35.60 -43.54
C PRO A 117 39.94 35.02 -44.28
N THR A 118 40.28 35.61 -45.43
CA THR A 118 41.59 35.43 -46.09
C THR A 118 42.72 36.16 -45.34
N PRO A 119 43.99 35.72 -45.50
CA PRO A 119 45.09 35.95 -44.56
C PRO A 119 45.67 37.36 -44.51
#